data_AF-J7FC88-F1
#
_entry.id   AF-J7FC88-F1
#
_cell.length_a   1.000
_cell.length_b   1.000
_cell.length_c   1.000
_cell.angle_alpha   90.00
_cell.angle_beta   90.00
_cell.angle_gamma   90.00
#
_symmetry.space_group_name_H-M   'P 1'
#
loop_
_entity.id
_entity.type
_entity.pdbx_description
1 polymer ?
#
loop_
_entity_poly.entity_id
_entity_poly.type
_entity_poly.pdbx_seq_one_letter_code
_entity_poly.pdbx_strand_id
1 'polypeptide(L)'
;DQFIGEPNYWSKGIGTRYIKLIFEFLKKERNANAVILDPHKNNPRAIRAYQKSGFRIIEDLPEHELHEGKKEDCYLMEYRYDDNATNVKAMKYLIEHYFDNFKVDSIEIIGSGYDSVAYLVNNEYIFKTKFSTNKKKGYAKEKAIYNFLNTNLETNVKIPNIEYSYISDELSILGYKEIKGTFLTPEIYSTM
;
A
#
# COMPACT_ATOMS: atom_id res chain seq x y z
N ASP A 1 21.14 8.33 -4.01
CA ASP A 1 20.46 7.52 -5.03
C ASP A 1 20.44 6.04 -4.74
N GLN A 2 19.33 5.39 -5.10
CA GLN A 2 19.18 3.94 -5.10
C GLN A 2 19.30 3.44 -6.54
N PHE A 3 20.24 2.54 -6.80
CA PHE A 3 20.42 1.93 -8.11
C PHE A 3 20.40 0.41 -8.02
N ILE A 4 19.73 -0.22 -8.99
CA ILE A 4 19.87 -1.65 -9.27
C ILE A 4 20.50 -1.71 -10.65
N GLY A 5 21.81 -1.95 -10.74
CA GLY A 5 22.54 -1.88 -12.01
C GLY A 5 22.17 -3.02 -12.97
N GLU A 6 21.92 -4.21 -12.42
CA GLU A 6 21.63 -5.42 -13.20
C GLU A 6 20.13 -5.52 -13.54
N PRO A 7 19.74 -5.42 -14.83
CA PRO A 7 18.33 -5.36 -15.26
C PRO A 7 17.49 -6.55 -14.84
N ASN A 8 18.10 -7.74 -14.69
CA ASN A 8 17.40 -8.95 -14.27
C ASN A 8 16.81 -8.85 -12.85
N TYR A 9 17.25 -7.88 -12.04
CA TYR A 9 16.74 -7.62 -10.69
C TYR A 9 15.68 -6.51 -10.65
N TRP A 10 15.36 -5.90 -11.78
CA TRP A 10 14.35 -4.85 -11.84
C TRP A 10 12.94 -5.38 -11.62
N SER A 11 12.09 -4.55 -11.03
CA SER A 11 10.66 -4.84 -10.82
C SER A 11 10.36 -6.08 -9.95
N LYS A 12 11.36 -6.68 -9.29
CA LYS A 12 11.21 -7.82 -8.37
C LYS A 12 10.90 -7.41 -6.92
N GLY A 13 10.50 -6.17 -6.68
CA GLY A 13 10.24 -5.66 -5.31
C GLY A 13 11.48 -5.36 -4.46
N ILE A 14 12.68 -5.62 -4.97
CA ILE A 14 13.96 -5.36 -4.27
C ILE A 14 14.09 -3.89 -3.87
N GLY A 15 13.75 -2.98 -4.78
CA GLY A 15 13.80 -1.54 -4.51
C GLY A 15 12.93 -1.13 -3.32
N THR A 16 11.67 -1.57 -3.32
CA THR A 16 10.71 -1.35 -2.22
C THR A 16 11.20 -1.97 -0.91
N ARG A 17 11.78 -3.19 -0.94
CA ARG A 17 12.30 -3.85 0.26
C ARG A 17 13.47 -3.08 0.87
N TYR A 18 14.42 -2.62 0.04
CA TYR A 18 15.52 -1.79 0.48
C TYR A 18 15.04 -0.49 1.13
N ILE A 19 14.08 0.20 0.48
CA ILE A 19 13.51 1.45 0.99
C ILE A 19 12.91 1.24 2.39
N LYS A 20 12.11 0.17 2.57
CA LYS A 20 11.53 -0.17 3.89
C LYS A 20 12.58 -0.43 4.97
N LEU A 21 13.65 -1.15 4.65
CA LEU A 21 14.75 -1.42 5.60
C LEU A 21 15.44 -0.13 6.05
N ILE A 22 15.70 0.79 5.10
CA ILE A 22 16.28 2.10 5.42
C ILE A 22 15.35 2.89 6.33
N PHE A 23 14.03 2.80 6.16
CA PHE A 23 13.09 3.55 6.99
C PHE A 23 12.96 3.01 8.39
N GLU A 24 12.93 1.68 8.53
CA GLU A 24 13.02 1.08 9.85
C GLU A 24 14.28 1.53 10.58
N PHE A 25 15.43 1.57 9.89
CA PHE A 25 16.66 2.10 10.46
C PHE A 25 16.53 3.59 10.83
N LEU A 26 16.09 4.45 9.91
CA LEU A 26 15.95 5.89 10.16
C LEU A 26 14.98 6.17 11.32
N LYS A 27 13.92 5.38 11.47
CA LYS A 27 13.00 5.52 12.60
C LYS A 27 13.60 5.03 13.90
N LYS A 28 14.12 3.80 13.94
CA LYS A 28 14.59 3.16 15.17
C LYS A 28 15.90 3.77 15.66
N GLU A 29 16.85 3.99 14.76
CA GLU A 29 18.22 4.36 15.09
C GLU A 29 18.49 5.87 14.99
N ARG A 30 17.63 6.63 14.31
CA ARG A 30 17.79 8.08 14.15
C ARG A 30 16.57 8.89 14.60
N ASN A 31 15.51 8.22 15.05
CA ASN A 31 14.24 8.84 15.45
C ASN A 31 13.71 9.85 14.42
N ALA A 32 13.86 9.54 13.12
CA ALA A 32 13.38 10.41 12.06
C ALA A 32 11.85 10.60 12.16
N ASN A 33 11.38 11.82 11.90
CA ASN A 33 9.96 12.16 11.82
C ASN A 33 9.39 11.98 10.40
N ALA A 34 10.23 12.21 9.39
CA ALA A 34 9.88 12.05 7.99
C ALA A 34 11.11 11.71 7.14
N VAL A 35 10.87 11.28 5.91
CA VAL A 35 11.86 11.10 4.85
C VAL A 35 11.36 11.86 3.63
N ILE A 36 12.25 12.63 3.00
CA ILE A 36 11.95 13.42 1.79
C ILE A 36 12.90 12.97 0.69
N LEU A 37 12.41 12.95 -0.55
CA LEU A 37 13.18 12.67 -1.75
C LEU A 37 12.58 13.35 -2.98
N ASP A 38 13.37 13.47 -4.03
CA ASP A 38 13.10 14.30 -5.19
C ASP A 38 13.32 13.56 -6.53
N PRO A 39 12.55 12.50 -6.85
CA PRO A 39 12.84 11.69 -8.01
C PRO A 39 12.45 12.40 -9.30
N HIS A 40 13.23 12.17 -10.35
CA HIS A 40 12.92 12.65 -11.70
C HIS A 40 11.53 12.17 -12.13
N LYS A 41 10.72 13.09 -12.66
CA LYS A 41 9.37 12.79 -13.17
C LYS A 41 9.38 11.74 -14.28
N ASN A 42 10.46 11.73 -15.07
CA ASN A 42 10.69 10.80 -16.16
C ASN A 42 11.03 9.37 -15.69
N ASN A 43 11.19 9.13 -14.38
CA ASN A 43 11.50 7.82 -13.80
C ASN A 43 10.29 7.20 -13.08
N PRO A 44 9.30 6.68 -13.82
CA PRO A 44 8.08 6.13 -13.23
C PRO A 44 8.32 4.87 -12.41
N ARG A 45 9.49 4.22 -12.56
CA ARG A 45 9.86 3.06 -11.74
C ARG A 45 10.22 3.46 -10.33
N ALA A 46 11.06 4.48 -10.17
CA ALA A 46 11.42 5.03 -8.87
C ALA A 46 10.19 5.59 -8.15
N ILE A 47 9.40 6.43 -8.84
CA ILE A 47 8.16 7.01 -8.30
C ILE A 47 7.22 5.92 -7.77
N ARG A 48 6.98 4.85 -8.55
CA ARG A 48 6.15 3.73 -8.10
C ARG A 48 6.74 2.99 -6.90
N ALA A 49 8.06 2.84 -6.83
CA ALA A 49 8.72 2.19 -5.68
C ALA A 49 8.53 3.01 -4.40
N TYR A 50 8.64 4.33 -4.49
CA TYR A 50 8.40 5.24 -3.36
C TYR A 50 6.93 5.26 -2.95
N GLN A 51 5.99 5.39 -3.88
CA GLN A 51 4.55 5.34 -3.57
C GLN A 51 4.15 4.02 -2.90
N LYS A 52 4.66 2.87 -3.38
CA LYS A 52 4.46 1.56 -2.73
C LYS A 52 5.07 1.47 -1.34
N SER A 53 6.06 2.31 -1.05
CA SER A 53 6.69 2.41 0.27
C SER A 53 5.99 3.42 1.19
N GLY A 54 4.93 4.09 0.71
CA GLY A 54 4.11 5.03 1.47
C GLY A 54 4.40 6.50 1.23
N PHE A 55 5.27 6.86 0.28
CA PHE A 55 5.48 8.26 -0.06
C PHE A 55 4.30 8.88 -0.80
N ARG A 56 4.09 10.17 -0.55
CA ARG A 56 3.15 11.01 -1.27
C ARG A 56 3.92 12.08 -2.03
N ILE A 57 3.49 12.38 -3.24
CA ILE A 57 3.96 13.58 -3.95
C ILE A 57 3.36 14.78 -3.21
N ILE A 58 4.20 15.71 -2.78
CA ILE A 58 3.79 16.91 -2.07
C ILE A 58 3.98 18.17 -2.92
N GLU A 59 4.86 18.14 -3.92
CA GLU A 59 5.12 19.28 -4.80
C GLU A 59 5.64 18.86 -6.18
N ASP A 60 5.40 19.69 -7.19
CA ASP A 60 6.03 19.64 -8.50
C ASP A 60 7.26 20.55 -8.52
N LEU A 61 8.42 20.04 -8.93
CA LEU A 61 9.67 20.79 -8.99
C LEU A 61 10.13 20.92 -10.46
N PRO A 62 9.71 21.96 -11.19
CA PRO A 62 10.12 22.15 -12.58
C PRO A 62 11.59 22.59 -12.66
N GLU A 63 12.32 22.09 -13.66
CA GLU A 63 13.74 22.45 -13.90
C GLU A 63 14.63 22.35 -12.63
N HIS A 64 14.37 21.34 -11.79
CA HIS A 64 14.93 21.28 -10.44
C HIS A 64 16.39 20.83 -10.41
N GLU A 65 16.71 19.79 -11.18
CA GLU A 65 18.03 19.16 -11.15
C GLU A 65 18.71 19.27 -12.52
N LEU A 66 19.99 19.65 -12.53
CA LEU A 66 20.82 19.59 -13.73
C LEU A 66 21.40 18.17 -13.87
N HIS A 67 20.84 17.39 -14.79
CA HIS A 67 21.23 16.01 -15.06
C HIS A 67 21.65 15.84 -16.53
N GLU A 68 22.83 15.28 -16.77
CA GLU A 68 23.37 15.08 -18.14
C GLU A 68 23.31 16.33 -19.05
N GLY A 69 23.53 17.51 -18.46
CA GLY A 69 23.54 18.79 -19.18
C GLY A 69 22.16 19.35 -19.51
N LYS A 70 21.08 18.72 -19.03
CA LYS A 70 19.70 19.21 -19.14
C LYS A 70 19.10 19.40 -17.77
N LYS A 71 18.23 20.38 -17.63
CA LYS A 71 17.42 20.48 -16.42
C LYS A 71 16.25 19.52 -16.52
N GLU A 72 16.07 18.69 -15.51
CA GLU A 72 15.00 17.70 -15.42
C GLU A 72 13.99 18.13 -14.35
N ASP A 73 12.73 17.83 -14.63
CA ASP A 73 11.65 18.03 -13.67
C ASP A 73 11.66 16.90 -12.63
N CYS A 74 11.44 17.25 -11.37
CA CYS A 74 11.34 16.32 -10.25
C CYS A 74 9.97 16.44 -9.57
N TYR A 75 9.59 15.40 -8.83
CA TYR A 75 8.58 15.53 -7.79
C TYR A 75 9.27 15.75 -6.46
N LEU A 76 8.68 16.51 -5.54
CA LEU A 76 9.02 16.38 -4.12
C LEU A 76 8.10 15.32 -3.51
N MET A 77 8.66 14.30 -2.88
CA MET A 77 7.89 13.27 -2.20
C MET A 77 8.26 13.16 -0.72
N GLU A 78 7.25 12.96 0.13
CA GLU A 78 7.40 12.83 1.57
C GLU A 78 6.82 11.51 2.08
N TYR A 79 7.51 10.90 3.03
CA TYR A 79 7.01 9.85 3.91
C TYR A 79 7.06 10.36 5.35
N ARG A 80 5.91 10.40 6.05
CA ARG A 80 5.84 10.78 7.48
C ARG A 80 5.53 9.55 8.33
N TYR A 81 6.31 9.33 9.39
CA TYR A 81 6.05 8.20 10.30
C TYR A 81 4.76 8.41 11.10
N ASP A 82 4.52 9.65 11.53
CA ASP A 82 3.35 9.98 12.37
C ASP A 82 2.04 9.83 11.60
N ASP A 83 2.05 10.04 10.28
CA ASP A 83 0.89 9.80 9.43
C ASP A 83 0.48 8.33 9.45
N ASN A 84 1.43 7.39 9.47
CA ASN A 84 1.11 5.96 9.52
C ASN A 84 0.56 5.55 10.88
N ALA A 85 1.15 6.05 11.97
CA ALA A 85 0.59 5.83 13.31
C ALA A 85 -0.81 6.45 13.46
N THR A 86 -1.03 7.63 12.87
CA THR A 86 -2.32 8.31 12.84
C THR A 86 -3.34 7.54 12.00
N ASN A 87 -2.93 7.03 10.84
CA ASN A 87 -3.77 6.21 9.97
C ASN A 87 -4.20 4.91 10.65
N VAL A 88 -3.30 4.24 11.38
CA VAL A 88 -3.62 3.04 12.16
C VAL A 88 -4.63 3.35 13.27
N LYS A 89 -4.42 4.44 14.03
CA LYS A 89 -5.37 4.86 15.08
C LYS A 89 -6.74 5.23 14.49
N ALA A 90 -6.75 5.99 13.41
CA ALA A 90 -7.97 6.37 12.71
C ALA A 90 -8.70 5.13 12.17
N MET A 91 -7.98 4.19 11.56
CA MET A 91 -8.58 2.97 11.05
C MET A 91 -9.13 2.08 12.16
N LYS A 92 -8.42 1.94 13.28
CA LYS A 92 -8.94 1.27 14.47
C LYS A 92 -10.28 1.89 14.90
N TYR A 93 -10.33 3.22 15.03
CA TYR A 93 -11.57 3.92 15.37
C TYR A 93 -12.68 3.65 14.35
N LEU A 94 -12.41 3.75 13.04
CA LEU A 94 -13.41 3.53 12.00
C LEU A 94 -13.94 2.10 11.99
N ILE A 95 -13.08 1.09 12.21
CA ILE A 95 -13.49 -0.31 12.30
C ILE A 95 -14.42 -0.50 13.50
N GLU A 96 -14.01 -0.07 14.69
CA GLU A 96 -14.83 -0.22 15.91
C GLU A 96 -16.12 0.62 15.86
N HIS A 97 -16.10 1.74 15.12
CA HIS A 97 -17.25 2.63 14.94
C HIS A 97 -18.28 2.10 13.95
N TYR A 98 -17.85 1.56 12.80
CA TYR A 98 -18.78 1.06 11.77
C TYR A 98 -19.19 -0.40 11.97
N PHE A 99 -18.46 -1.14 12.80
CA PHE A 99 -18.72 -2.55 13.08
C PHE A 99 -18.83 -2.75 14.59
N ASP A 100 -20.00 -2.45 15.15
CA ASP A 100 -20.29 -2.34 16.59
C ASP A 100 -19.75 -3.49 17.48
N ASN A 101 -19.68 -4.71 16.92
CA ASN A 101 -19.23 -5.93 17.64
C ASN A 101 -17.80 -6.36 17.30
N PHE A 102 -17.05 -5.55 16.56
CA PHE A 102 -15.66 -5.82 16.22
C PHE A 102 -14.73 -5.07 17.17
N LYS A 103 -13.88 -5.78 17.89
CA LYS A 103 -12.83 -5.19 18.75
C LYS A 103 -11.47 -5.32 18.08
N VAL A 104 -10.72 -4.23 18.07
CA VAL A 104 -9.38 -4.18 17.45
C VAL A 104 -8.33 -4.26 18.55
N ASP A 105 -7.81 -5.47 18.78
CA ASP A 105 -6.74 -5.73 19.74
C ASP A 105 -5.36 -5.41 19.15
N SER A 106 -5.16 -5.75 17.86
CA SER A 106 -3.96 -5.38 17.10
C SER A 106 -4.33 -4.90 15.70
N ILE A 107 -3.54 -3.96 15.18
CA ILE A 107 -3.71 -3.45 13.82
C ILE A 107 -2.35 -3.01 13.26
N GLU A 108 -2.04 -3.44 12.05
CA GLU A 108 -0.83 -3.02 11.35
C GLU A 108 -1.09 -2.84 9.85
N ILE A 109 -0.35 -1.94 9.21
CA ILE A 109 -0.41 -1.75 7.75
C ILE A 109 0.42 -2.85 7.09
N ILE A 110 -0.20 -3.66 6.24
CA ILE A 110 0.48 -4.72 5.49
C ILE A 110 0.75 -4.36 4.03
N GLY A 111 0.05 -3.33 3.52
CA GLY A 111 0.28 -2.87 2.16
C GLY A 111 -0.47 -1.59 1.84
N SER A 112 0.08 -0.82 0.91
CA SER A 112 -0.57 0.35 0.34
C SER A 112 -0.51 0.26 -1.18
N GLY A 113 -1.68 0.37 -1.81
CA GLY A 113 -1.83 0.65 -3.22
C GLY A 113 -1.84 2.15 -3.50
N TYR A 114 -2.13 2.51 -4.75
CA TYR A 114 -2.21 3.92 -5.18
C TYR A 114 -3.34 4.70 -4.49
N ASP A 115 -4.49 4.03 -4.28
CA ASP A 115 -5.71 4.63 -3.73
C ASP A 115 -6.24 3.91 -2.50
N SER A 116 -5.54 2.89 -2.02
CA SER A 116 -6.03 1.99 -0.96
C SER A 116 -4.93 1.57 0.00
N VAL A 117 -5.32 1.31 1.24
CA VAL A 117 -4.44 0.78 2.29
C VAL A 117 -5.07 -0.49 2.84
N ALA A 118 -4.25 -1.51 3.07
CA ALA A 118 -4.64 -2.78 3.65
C ALA A 118 -4.00 -2.91 5.04
N TYR A 119 -4.83 -3.28 6.00
CA TYR A 119 -4.49 -3.48 7.40
C TYR A 119 -4.71 -4.94 7.77
N LEU A 120 -3.74 -5.54 8.45
CA LEU A 120 -3.94 -6.79 9.18
C LEU A 120 -4.43 -6.44 10.58
N VAL A 121 -5.55 -7.03 10.98
CA VAL A 121 -6.25 -6.76 12.22
C VAL A 121 -6.42 -8.06 13.00
N ASN A 122 -6.03 -8.03 14.28
CA ASN A 122 -6.04 -9.18 15.19
C ASN A 122 -5.32 -10.43 14.64
N ASN A 123 -4.36 -10.25 13.73
CA ASN A 123 -3.67 -11.33 12.99
C ASN A 123 -4.59 -12.32 12.25
N GLU A 124 -5.86 -11.95 12.03
CA GLU A 124 -6.89 -12.81 11.45
C GLU A 124 -7.59 -12.15 10.26
N TYR A 125 -7.83 -10.84 10.32
CA TYR A 125 -8.66 -10.13 9.36
C TYR A 125 -7.85 -9.13 8.54
N ILE A 126 -8.19 -9.03 7.26
CA ILE A 126 -7.71 -7.99 6.36
C ILE A 126 -8.81 -6.93 6.24
N PHE A 127 -8.51 -5.71 6.66
CA PHE A 127 -9.32 -4.54 6.39
C PHE A 127 -8.68 -3.71 5.31
N LYS A 128 -9.39 -3.53 4.21
CA LYS A 128 -8.95 -2.71 3.08
C LYS A 128 -9.79 -1.45 3.06
N THR A 129 -9.13 -0.30 2.97
CA THR A 129 -9.78 1.00 2.85
C THR A 129 -9.37 1.70 1.56
N LYS A 130 -10.25 2.53 1.03
CA LYS A 130 -9.99 3.38 -0.13
C LYS A 130 -10.28 4.84 0.23
N PHE A 131 -9.38 5.73 -0.15
CA PHE A 131 -9.48 7.18 0.11
C PHE A 131 -9.66 8.02 -1.17
N SER A 132 -9.96 7.39 -2.31
CA SER A 132 -9.98 8.08 -3.60
C SER A 132 -11.35 8.62 -3.98
N THR A 133 -11.36 9.86 -4.48
CA THR A 133 -12.48 10.58 -5.11
C THR A 133 -12.98 9.97 -6.43
N ASN A 134 -12.31 8.95 -6.98
CA ASN A 134 -12.63 8.42 -8.30
C ASN A 134 -13.73 7.33 -8.23
N LYS A 135 -14.99 7.78 -8.42
CA LYS A 135 -16.22 6.96 -8.32
C LYS A 135 -16.27 5.71 -9.23
N LYS A 136 -15.45 5.62 -10.29
CA LYS A 136 -15.49 4.53 -11.29
C LYS A 136 -14.92 3.18 -10.81
N LYS A 137 -14.25 3.12 -9.65
CA LYS A 137 -13.65 1.89 -9.07
C LYS A 137 -14.02 1.70 -7.60
N GLY A 138 -15.32 1.71 -7.28
CA GLY A 138 -15.83 1.59 -5.91
C GLY A 138 -15.83 0.15 -5.38
N TYR A 139 -15.66 -0.01 -4.06
CA TYR A 139 -15.72 -1.31 -3.37
C TYR A 139 -17.09 -1.99 -3.44
N ALA A 140 -18.16 -1.28 -3.84
CA ALA A 140 -19.46 -1.90 -4.10
C ALA A 140 -19.37 -2.97 -5.20
N LYS A 141 -18.69 -2.64 -6.31
CA LYS A 141 -18.51 -3.59 -7.42
C LYS A 141 -17.57 -4.72 -7.04
N GLU A 142 -16.49 -4.42 -6.31
CA GLU A 142 -15.53 -5.41 -5.82
C GLU A 142 -16.21 -6.42 -4.87
N LYS A 143 -17.00 -5.94 -3.91
CA LYS A 143 -17.84 -6.79 -3.04
C LYS A 143 -18.81 -7.65 -3.82
N ALA A 144 -19.52 -7.08 -4.81
CA ALA A 144 -20.46 -7.83 -5.63
C ALA A 144 -19.79 -8.98 -6.41
N ILE A 145 -18.58 -8.75 -6.93
CA ILE A 145 -17.77 -9.78 -7.60
C ILE A 145 -17.38 -10.88 -6.62
N TYR A 146 -16.86 -10.53 -5.43
CA TYR A 146 -16.51 -11.55 -4.43
C TYR A 146 -17.71 -12.39 -4.00
N ASN A 147 -18.86 -11.76 -3.76
CA ASN A 147 -20.08 -12.49 -3.43
C ASN A 147 -20.49 -13.45 -4.55
N PHE A 148 -20.51 -12.97 -5.80
CA PHE A 148 -20.83 -13.80 -6.95
C PHE A 148 -19.89 -15.00 -7.08
N LEU A 149 -18.58 -14.78 -6.97
CA LEU A 149 -17.59 -15.85 -7.09
C LEU A 149 -17.70 -16.86 -5.94
N ASN A 150 -17.84 -16.42 -4.68
CA ASN A 150 -17.97 -17.33 -3.55
C ASN A 150 -19.26 -18.18 -3.61
N THR A 151 -20.31 -17.68 -4.27
CA THR A 151 -21.56 -18.43 -4.47
C THR A 151 -21.50 -19.42 -5.63
N ASN A 152 -20.83 -19.06 -6.73
CA ASN A 152 -20.97 -19.79 -8.00
C ASN A 152 -19.73 -20.60 -8.39
N LEU A 153 -18.58 -20.38 -7.74
CA LEU A 153 -17.31 -20.96 -8.15
C LEU A 153 -16.97 -22.15 -7.26
N GLU A 154 -17.03 -23.36 -7.81
CA GLU A 154 -16.59 -24.59 -7.14
C GLU A 154 -15.09 -24.77 -7.30
N THR A 155 -14.32 -24.37 -6.28
CA THR A 155 -12.86 -24.52 -6.27
C THR A 155 -12.31 -24.66 -4.86
N ASN A 156 -11.09 -25.17 -4.76
CA ASN A 156 -10.29 -25.14 -3.54
C ASN A 156 -9.45 -23.85 -3.41
N VAL A 157 -9.33 -23.05 -4.48
CA VAL A 157 -8.62 -21.77 -4.45
C VAL A 157 -9.42 -20.74 -3.65
N LYS A 158 -8.88 -20.33 -2.51
CA LYS A 158 -9.54 -19.34 -1.64
C LYS A 158 -9.51 -17.96 -2.31
N ILE A 159 -10.64 -17.26 -2.22
CA ILE A 159 -10.80 -15.85 -2.57
C ILE A 159 -11.34 -15.08 -1.36
N PRO A 160 -11.20 -13.74 -1.31
CA PRO A 160 -11.77 -12.96 -0.23
C PRO A 160 -13.27 -13.21 -0.08
N ASN A 161 -13.70 -13.54 1.14
CA ASN A 161 -15.10 -13.63 1.51
C ASN A 161 -15.43 -12.47 2.44
N ILE A 162 -16.22 -11.52 1.96
CA ILE A 162 -16.45 -10.24 2.64
C ILE A 162 -17.41 -10.44 3.82
N GLU A 163 -16.88 -10.32 5.03
CA GLU A 163 -17.65 -10.40 6.29
C GLU A 163 -18.08 -9.01 6.78
N TYR A 164 -17.23 -8.00 6.57
CA TYR A 164 -17.49 -6.62 6.99
C TYR A 164 -17.44 -5.68 5.79
N SER A 165 -18.40 -4.76 5.70
CA SER A 165 -18.35 -3.75 4.66
C SER A 165 -19.04 -2.47 5.09
N TYR A 166 -18.36 -1.34 4.87
CA TYR A 166 -18.94 -0.01 4.94
C TYR A 166 -18.64 0.69 3.61
N ILE A 167 -19.64 1.23 2.93
CA ILE A 167 -19.47 1.82 1.60
C ILE A 167 -20.26 3.13 1.54
N SER A 168 -19.53 4.23 1.34
CA SER A 168 -20.07 5.57 1.11
C SER A 168 -19.29 6.25 -0.02
N ASP A 169 -19.74 7.44 -0.42
CA ASP A 169 -19.07 8.25 -1.43
C ASP A 169 -17.67 8.74 -0.99
N GLU A 170 -17.45 8.92 0.32
CA GLU A 170 -16.22 9.47 0.87
C GLU A 170 -15.27 8.40 1.42
N LEU A 171 -15.83 7.29 1.92
CA LEU A 171 -15.08 6.23 2.56
C LEU A 171 -15.68 4.87 2.22
N SER A 172 -14.82 3.94 1.83
CA SER A 172 -15.18 2.54 1.66
C SER A 172 -14.20 1.63 2.39
N ILE A 173 -14.73 0.65 3.13
CA ILE A 173 -14.02 -0.35 3.90
C ILE A 173 -14.58 -1.74 3.56
N LEU A 174 -13.68 -2.69 3.28
CA LEU A 174 -14.00 -4.11 3.17
C LEU A 174 -13.15 -4.90 4.17
N GLY A 175 -13.78 -5.78 4.93
CA GLY A 175 -13.13 -6.68 5.89
C GLY A 175 -13.42 -8.14 5.55
N TYR A 176 -12.38 -8.97 5.56
CA TYR A 176 -12.46 -10.42 5.30
C TYR A 176 -11.32 -11.15 6.01
N LYS A 177 -11.47 -12.45 6.28
CA LYS A 177 -10.38 -13.24 6.89
C LYS A 177 -9.17 -13.31 5.96
N GLU A 178 -7.98 -13.19 6.53
CA GLU A 178 -6.73 -13.28 5.81
C GLU A 178 -6.58 -14.65 5.13
N ILE A 179 -6.28 -14.61 3.83
CA ILE A 179 -5.91 -15.79 3.08
C ILE A 179 -4.43 -16.03 3.34
N LYS A 180 -4.13 -16.92 4.28
CA LYS A 180 -2.76 -17.31 4.62
C LYS A 180 -2.09 -17.99 3.43
N GLY A 181 -0.83 -17.66 3.20
CA GLY A 181 0.00 -18.27 2.17
C GLY A 181 1.24 -17.44 1.87
N THR A 182 2.07 -17.95 0.96
CA THR A 182 3.22 -17.22 0.42
C THR A 182 2.86 -16.72 -0.96
N PHE A 183 3.01 -15.42 -1.20
CA PHE A 183 2.83 -14.88 -2.55
C PHE A 183 3.80 -15.56 -3.52
N LEU A 184 3.29 -15.96 -4.69
CA LEU A 184 4.11 -16.52 -5.75
C LEU A 184 5.15 -15.49 -6.17
N THR A 185 6.42 -15.89 -6.13
CA THR A 185 7.53 -15.14 -6.70
C THR A 185 8.07 -15.85 -7.95
N PRO A 186 8.75 -15.14 -8.86
CA PRO A 186 9.42 -15.78 -9.99
C PRO A 186 10.35 -16.92 -9.55
N GLU A 187 11.01 -16.76 -8.41
CA GLU A 187 11.89 -17.77 -7.83
C GLU A 187 11.10 -19.03 -7.42
N ILE A 188 9.99 -18.88 -6.69
CA ILE A 188 9.13 -20.02 -6.31
C ILE A 188 8.61 -20.74 -7.56
N TYR A 189 8.11 -19.98 -8.54
CA TYR A 189 7.58 -20.55 -9.77
C TYR A 189 8.61 -21.35 -10.55
N SER A 190 9.87 -20.88 -10.61
CA SER A 190 10.96 -21.58 -11.30
C SER A 190 11.41 -22.88 -10.61
N THR A 191 10.99 -23.10 -9.36
CA THR A 191 11.34 -24.28 -8.56
C THR A 191 10.20 -25.29 -8.38
N MET A 192 9.01 -24.99 -8.93
CA MET A 192 7.85 -25.88 -8.98
C MET A 192 7.89 -26.78 -10.20
#